data_AF-A0A819RF67-F1
#
_entry.id   AF-A0A819RF67-F1
#
_cell.length_a   1.000
_cell.length_b   1.000
_cell.length_c   1.000
_cell.angle_alpha   90.00
_cell.angle_beta   90.00
_cell.angle_gamma   90.00
#
_symmetry.space_group_name_H-M   'P 1'
#
loop_
_entity.id
_entity.type
_entity.pdbx_description
1 polymer ?
#
loop_
_entity_poly.entity_id
_entity_poly.type
_entity_poly.pdbx_seq_one_letter_code
_entity_poly.pdbx_strand_id
1 'polypeptide(L)'
;TTANKELLRLLVEFVSNTNLVKLIIKPIWNNHPHQDVRACLILTLLNFLGKTFSDEDENIIWEILEEAAEDNYLPVVQTLFADQQGKSCRSFREIRYSLEVILEGALEDDDPPVVPELSAAQLRKSCSPLIKLKNSSENVFETFINRIQFKVLDHPTSLEARLLAWSNIDYKHCDMKKLYEKVQEECAHFNKEGNTLWEQAFEKMILIYKEEKTCSFDIIIDIIKKTMSRREEIDLNENGNGNGNDNKHDLPVYHRIQRILTILDSHVKTFDKMKKVEFHSITPVILQFDKTLAYDLARILIRIAESKDDLEDILINLERNFPKNCFENTLIELSSVIMNWESCPFIKQLNAYEKLQLAQWFIKEKNRTLFVFDLVKQVFYESNVDREECKNLLRQMRQSDNLCIRQQAMNYTVPWSEDGTLIRKYGF
;
A
#
# COMPACT_ATOMS: atom_id res chain seq x y z
N THR A 1 3.04 17.44 39.84
CA THR A 1 3.78 16.30 40.43
C THR A 1 2.94 15.54 41.46
N THR A 2 2.21 16.21 42.35
CA THR A 2 1.37 15.55 43.39
C THR A 2 0.18 14.75 42.84
N ALA A 3 -0.51 15.24 41.80
CA ALA A 3 -1.64 14.53 41.19
C ALA A 3 -1.25 13.21 40.51
N ASN A 4 -0.08 13.17 39.85
CA ASN A 4 0.44 11.95 39.24
C ASN A 4 0.77 10.92 40.34
N LYS A 5 1.41 11.35 41.43
CA LYS A 5 1.72 10.48 42.58
C LYS A 5 0.47 9.85 43.20
N GLU A 6 -0.60 10.63 43.35
CA GLU A 6 -1.84 10.15 43.97
C GLU A 6 -2.64 9.23 43.04
N LEU A 7 -2.68 9.53 41.74
CA LEU A 7 -3.20 8.61 40.72
C LEU A 7 -2.49 7.25 40.80
N LEU A 8 -1.17 7.27 40.90
CA LEU A 8 -0.35 6.06 40.91
C LEU A 8 -0.58 5.22 42.16
N ARG A 9 -0.68 5.87 43.33
CA ARG A 9 -1.07 5.23 44.60
C ARG A 9 -2.42 4.54 44.46
N LEU A 10 -3.42 5.24 43.94
CA LEU A 10 -4.78 4.73 43.74
C LEU A 10 -4.83 3.61 42.69
N LEU A 11 -4.07 3.72 41.60
CA LEU A 11 -4.00 2.66 40.59
C LEU A 11 -3.44 1.37 41.20
N VAL A 12 -2.35 1.44 41.96
CA VAL A 12 -1.74 0.29 42.66
C VAL A 12 -2.67 -0.31 43.72
N GLU A 13 -3.37 0.51 44.48
CA GLU A 13 -4.28 0.09 45.54
C GLU A 13 -5.54 -0.64 45.00
N PHE A 14 -5.98 -0.30 43.78
CA PHE A 14 -7.25 -0.79 43.21
C PHE A 14 -7.11 -1.70 41.97
N VAL A 15 -5.89 -2.16 41.59
CA VAL A 15 -5.65 -2.99 40.38
C VAL A 15 -6.54 -4.25 40.28
N SER A 16 -7.07 -4.76 41.39
CA SER A 16 -7.90 -5.97 41.43
C SER A 16 -9.38 -5.74 41.73
N ASN A 17 -9.85 -4.49 41.79
CA ASN A 17 -11.16 -4.16 42.35
C ASN A 17 -12.16 -3.66 41.29
N THR A 18 -13.40 -4.15 41.34
CA THR A 18 -14.50 -3.83 40.40
C THR A 18 -15.03 -2.39 40.51
N ASN A 19 -14.36 -1.51 41.26
CA ASN A 19 -14.76 -0.10 41.43
C ASN A 19 -13.71 0.90 40.90
N LEU A 20 -12.56 0.41 40.39
CA LEU A 20 -11.46 1.26 39.92
C LEU A 20 -11.92 2.23 38.82
N VAL A 21 -12.69 1.72 37.86
CA VAL A 21 -13.15 2.50 36.70
C VAL A 21 -14.07 3.63 37.15
N LYS A 22 -15.15 3.28 37.87
CA LYS A 22 -16.19 4.23 38.29
C LYS A 22 -15.74 5.21 39.37
N LEU A 23 -14.98 4.77 40.38
CA LEU A 23 -14.63 5.62 41.53
C LEU A 23 -13.34 6.42 41.36
N ILE A 24 -12.44 5.99 40.48
CA ILE A 24 -11.11 6.61 40.36
C ILE A 24 -10.86 7.10 38.94
N ILE A 25 -10.95 6.21 37.94
CA ILE A 25 -10.57 6.58 36.57
C ILE A 25 -11.53 7.61 35.98
N LYS A 26 -12.85 7.39 36.04
CA LYS A 26 -13.85 8.33 35.49
C LYS A 26 -13.78 9.72 36.15
N PRO A 27 -13.76 9.87 37.49
CA PRO A 27 -13.62 11.19 38.11
C PRO A 27 -12.33 11.91 37.73
N ILE A 28 -11.21 11.19 37.65
CA ILE A 28 -9.94 11.81 37.26
C ILE A 28 -9.97 12.22 35.80
N TRP A 29 -10.49 11.38 34.91
CA TRP A 29 -10.65 11.69 33.49
C TRP A 29 -11.50 12.95 33.24
N ASN A 30 -12.64 13.05 33.93
CA ASN A 30 -13.56 14.19 33.84
C ASN A 30 -12.96 15.51 34.35
N ASN A 31 -11.92 15.45 35.19
CA ASN A 31 -11.19 16.62 35.64
C ASN A 31 -10.12 17.11 34.64
N HIS A 32 -10.11 16.55 33.42
CA HIS A 32 -9.17 16.89 32.35
C HIS A 32 -7.71 16.94 32.83
N PRO A 33 -7.17 15.80 33.31
CA PRO A 33 -5.87 15.77 33.93
C PRO A 33 -4.78 16.01 32.87
N HIS A 34 -3.55 16.25 33.33
CA HIS A 34 -2.41 16.41 32.43
C HIS A 34 -2.32 15.24 31.44
N GLN A 35 -1.83 15.52 30.24
CA GLN A 35 -1.88 14.58 29.13
C GLN A 35 -1.16 13.24 29.41
N ASP A 36 -0.04 13.27 30.13
CA ASP A 36 0.67 12.05 30.55
C ASP A 36 -0.19 11.16 31.47
N VAL A 37 -1.05 11.76 32.28
CA VAL A 37 -2.01 11.04 33.13
C VAL A 37 -3.10 10.40 32.27
N ARG A 38 -3.62 11.14 31.28
CA ARG A 38 -4.59 10.61 30.32
C ARG A 38 -4.03 9.39 29.57
N ALA A 39 -2.79 9.47 29.11
CA ALA A 39 -2.10 8.33 28.48
C ALA A 39 -1.96 7.13 29.45
N CYS A 40 -1.53 7.36 30.69
CA CYS A 40 -1.43 6.29 31.69
C CYS A 40 -2.78 5.63 32.00
N LEU A 41 -3.85 6.42 32.07
CA LEU A 41 -5.22 5.93 32.26
C LEU A 41 -5.66 5.05 31.09
N ILE A 42 -5.41 5.45 29.85
CA ILE A 42 -5.74 4.66 28.66
C ILE A 42 -5.00 3.33 28.66
N LEU A 43 -3.67 3.31 28.89
CA LEU A 43 -2.92 2.05 28.98
C LEU A 43 -3.48 1.12 30.05
N THR A 44 -3.92 1.71 31.16
CA THR A 44 -4.52 0.97 32.27
C THR A 44 -5.85 0.36 31.83
N LEU A 45 -6.75 1.15 31.24
CA LEU A 45 -8.04 0.69 30.72
C LEU A 45 -7.89 -0.39 29.65
N LEU A 46 -6.93 -0.25 28.73
CA LEU A 46 -6.64 -1.28 27.72
C LEU A 46 -6.18 -2.61 28.33
N ASN A 47 -5.46 -2.60 29.46
CA ASN A 47 -5.10 -3.83 30.19
C ASN A 47 -6.26 -4.44 30.99
N PHE A 48 -7.34 -3.68 31.18
CA PHE A 48 -8.55 -4.15 31.84
C PHE A 48 -9.59 -4.66 30.84
N LEU A 49 -9.65 -4.13 29.62
CA LEU A 49 -10.53 -4.65 28.56
C LEU A 49 -10.51 -6.19 28.48
N GLY A 50 -11.71 -6.78 28.43
CA GLY A 50 -11.89 -8.24 28.35
C GLY A 50 -11.76 -9.00 29.67
N LYS A 51 -11.53 -8.33 30.80
CA LYS A 51 -11.72 -8.92 32.13
C LYS A 51 -13.18 -8.78 32.58
N THR A 52 -13.60 -9.60 33.55
CA THR A 52 -14.97 -9.57 34.10
C THR A 52 -15.22 -8.25 34.85
N PHE A 53 -16.11 -7.43 34.31
CA PHE A 53 -16.59 -6.17 34.89
C PHE A 53 -18.12 -6.14 34.91
N SER A 54 -18.70 -5.15 35.60
CA SER A 54 -20.11 -4.83 35.42
C SER A 54 -20.33 -4.18 34.04
N ASP A 55 -21.52 -4.35 33.47
CA ASP A 55 -21.89 -3.67 32.20
C ASP A 55 -21.72 -2.14 32.30
N GLU A 56 -21.92 -1.57 33.49
CA GLU A 56 -21.73 -0.15 33.76
C GLU A 56 -20.25 0.26 33.64
N ASP A 57 -19.33 -0.51 34.24
CA ASP A 57 -17.89 -0.23 34.14
C ASP A 57 -17.39 -0.41 32.71
N GLU A 58 -17.88 -1.42 31.99
CA GLU A 58 -17.52 -1.63 30.58
C GLU A 58 -17.96 -0.44 29.72
N ASN A 59 -19.19 0.06 29.90
CA ASN A 59 -19.66 1.26 29.20
C ASN A 59 -18.78 2.48 29.49
N ILE A 60 -18.38 2.68 30.76
CA ILE A 60 -17.48 3.77 31.14
C ILE A 60 -16.10 3.64 30.47
N ILE A 61 -15.54 2.42 30.43
CA ILE A 61 -14.27 2.18 29.75
C ILE A 61 -14.37 2.61 28.29
N TRP A 62 -15.43 2.19 27.59
CA TRP A 62 -15.62 2.55 26.19
C TRP A 62 -15.83 4.04 25.97
N GLU A 63 -16.62 4.72 26.82
CA GLU A 63 -16.80 6.19 26.77
C GLU A 63 -15.43 6.90 26.82
N ILE A 64 -14.58 6.53 27.77
CA ILE A 64 -13.26 7.15 27.95
C ILE A 64 -12.34 6.89 26.75
N LEU A 65 -12.36 5.67 26.20
CA LEU A 65 -11.56 5.34 25.02
C LEU A 65 -12.04 6.08 23.77
N GLU A 66 -13.35 6.29 23.63
CA GLU A 66 -13.91 7.08 22.54
C GLU A 66 -13.56 8.57 22.64
N GLU A 67 -13.56 9.14 23.85
CA GLU A 67 -13.09 10.50 24.07
C GLU A 67 -11.59 10.62 23.81
N ALA A 68 -10.81 9.60 24.18
CA ALA A 68 -9.39 9.55 23.89
C ALA A 68 -9.08 9.50 22.38
N ALA A 69 -9.95 8.88 21.59
CA ALA A 69 -9.81 8.79 20.13
C ALA A 69 -9.95 10.15 19.41
N GLU A 70 -10.62 11.12 20.05
CA GLU A 70 -10.81 12.48 19.57
C GLU A 70 -9.90 13.49 20.28
N ASP A 71 -8.96 13.02 21.10
CA ASP A 71 -8.11 13.91 21.90
C ASP A 71 -7.16 14.71 21.01
N ASN A 72 -7.19 16.03 21.14
CA ASN A 72 -6.32 16.94 20.39
C ASN A 72 -4.82 16.72 20.68
N TYR A 73 -4.46 15.98 21.74
CA TYR A 73 -3.08 15.64 22.04
C TYR A 73 -2.70 14.28 21.48
N LEU A 74 -1.88 14.30 20.43
CA LEU A 74 -1.44 13.11 19.70
C LEU A 74 -0.89 11.98 20.59
N PRO A 75 -0.08 12.20 21.65
CA PRO A 75 0.37 11.12 22.52
C PRO A 75 -0.73 10.33 23.24
N VAL A 76 -1.87 10.96 23.55
CA VAL A 76 -3.04 10.25 24.12
C VAL A 76 -3.60 9.28 23.08
N VAL A 77 -3.75 9.74 21.82
CA VAL A 77 -4.19 8.89 20.70
C VAL A 77 -3.17 7.79 20.39
N GLN A 78 -1.88 8.12 20.36
CA GLN A 78 -0.79 7.14 20.13
C GLN A 78 -0.82 6.00 21.14
N THR A 79 -1.21 6.31 22.37
CA THR A 79 -1.31 5.33 23.44
C THR A 79 -2.37 4.26 23.15
N LEU A 80 -3.43 4.60 22.40
CA LEU A 80 -4.44 3.63 21.94
C LEU A 80 -3.83 2.56 21.04
N PHE A 81 -2.78 2.88 20.29
CA PHE A 81 -2.11 1.98 19.34
C PHE A 81 -0.74 1.50 19.83
N ALA A 82 -0.41 1.76 21.10
CA ALA A 82 0.90 1.45 21.65
C ALA A 82 1.27 -0.03 21.44
N ASP A 83 2.32 -0.21 20.64
CA ASP A 83 3.07 -1.46 20.46
C ASP A 83 2.41 -2.55 19.58
N GLN A 84 1.65 -2.18 18.53
CA GLN A 84 1.33 -3.11 17.43
C GLN A 84 2.58 -3.53 16.60
N GLN A 85 3.68 -2.77 16.66
CA GLN A 85 4.89 -2.98 15.82
C GLN A 85 6.12 -3.52 16.58
N GLY A 86 6.02 -3.87 17.86
CA GLY A 86 7.15 -4.41 18.65
C GLY A 86 8.27 -3.40 18.93
N LYS A 87 8.02 -2.10 18.76
CA LYS A 87 8.93 -1.03 19.19
C LYS A 87 8.46 -0.54 20.55
N SER A 88 9.22 -0.96 21.56
CA SER A 88 9.20 -0.53 22.96
C SER A 88 8.56 0.85 23.17
N CYS A 89 7.26 0.85 23.44
CA CYS A 89 6.73 1.77 24.43
C CYS A 89 7.30 1.29 25.77
N ARG A 90 7.73 2.19 26.67
CA ARG A 90 8.18 1.80 28.01
C ARG A 90 7.15 0.81 28.56
N SER A 91 7.57 -0.43 28.79
CA SER A 91 6.64 -1.53 29.03
C SER A 91 5.81 -1.18 30.27
N PHE A 92 4.57 -1.68 30.36
CA PHE A 92 3.77 -1.52 31.58
C PHE A 92 4.55 -1.96 32.85
N ARG A 93 5.53 -2.85 32.70
CA ARG A 93 6.44 -3.29 33.76
C ARG A 93 7.53 -2.27 34.08
N GLU A 94 8.09 -1.57 33.10
CA GLU A 94 9.03 -0.46 33.30
C GLU A 94 8.34 0.78 33.84
N ILE A 95 7.13 1.06 33.36
CA ILE A 95 6.26 2.09 33.92
C ILE A 95 5.98 1.67 35.36
N ARG A 96 5.35 0.52 35.62
CA ARG A 96 5.09 0.04 37.00
C ARG A 96 6.32 -0.01 37.91
N TYR A 97 7.49 -0.44 37.44
CA TYR A 97 8.72 -0.51 38.25
C TYR A 97 9.34 0.87 38.47
N SER A 98 9.35 1.74 37.46
CA SER A 98 9.74 3.16 37.65
C SER A 98 8.76 3.86 38.59
N LEU A 99 7.48 3.47 38.56
CA LEU A 99 6.43 3.99 39.43
C LEU A 99 6.54 3.47 40.87
N GLU A 100 6.87 2.20 41.08
CA GLU A 100 7.16 1.59 42.38
C GLU A 100 8.42 2.23 43.00
N VAL A 101 9.50 2.43 42.21
CA VAL A 101 10.73 3.12 42.65
C VAL A 101 10.49 4.61 42.97
N ILE A 102 9.65 5.32 42.19
CA ILE A 102 9.28 6.72 42.46
C ILE A 102 8.38 6.85 43.71
N LEU A 103 7.55 5.83 44.00
CA LEU A 103 6.70 5.78 45.19
C LEU A 103 7.51 5.42 46.45
N GLU A 104 8.46 4.48 46.36
CA GLU A 104 9.33 4.08 47.47
C GLU A 104 10.33 5.18 47.83
N GLY A 105 10.99 5.81 46.84
CA GLY A 105 11.91 6.93 47.08
C GLY A 105 11.25 8.26 47.46
N ALA A 106 9.92 8.29 47.58
CA ALA A 106 9.16 9.46 48.04
C ALA A 106 8.55 9.27 49.44
N LEU A 107 8.72 8.08 50.04
CA LEU A 107 8.29 7.77 51.41
C LEU A 107 9.46 7.85 52.41
N GLU A 108 10.69 7.97 51.93
CA GLU A 108 11.89 8.22 52.75
C GLU A 108 12.44 9.59 52.37
N ASP A 109 12.46 10.51 53.33
CA ASP A 109 12.62 11.96 53.13
C ASP A 109 14.09 12.42 52.96
N ASP A 110 15.05 11.53 52.69
CA ASP A 110 16.47 11.92 52.58
C ASP A 110 17.18 11.18 51.42
N ASP A 111 17.65 11.99 50.46
CA ASP A 111 18.44 11.70 49.25
C ASP A 111 17.75 11.03 48.03
N PRO A 112 18.00 11.53 46.78
CA PRO A 112 17.45 10.94 45.56
C PRO A 112 18.05 9.54 45.30
N PRO A 113 17.23 8.52 44.97
CA PRO A 113 17.75 7.19 44.74
C PRO A 113 18.55 7.15 43.43
N VAL A 114 19.77 6.63 43.52
CA VAL A 114 20.57 6.24 42.36
C VAL A 114 19.84 5.09 41.67
N VAL A 115 19.25 5.37 40.51
CA VAL A 115 18.60 4.36 39.65
C VAL A 115 19.66 3.32 39.25
N PRO A 116 19.52 2.03 39.62
CA PRO A 116 20.43 1.01 39.13
C PRO A 116 20.21 0.89 37.62
N GLU A 117 21.27 1.03 36.82
CA GLU A 117 21.24 0.76 35.39
C GLU A 117 20.92 -0.72 35.15
N LEU A 118 19.62 -1.04 35.08
CA LEU A 118 19.13 -2.33 34.65
C LEU A 118 19.40 -2.46 33.15
N SER A 119 20.40 -3.28 32.82
CA SER A 119 20.79 -3.55 31.44
C SER A 119 19.58 -3.85 30.55
N ALA A 120 19.51 -3.16 29.41
CA ALA A 120 18.45 -3.23 28.40
C ALA A 120 18.17 -4.64 27.82
N ALA A 121 18.86 -5.67 28.31
CA ALA A 121 18.71 -7.06 27.90
C ALA A 121 17.56 -7.80 28.63
N GLN A 122 17.19 -7.40 29.85
CA GLN A 122 16.11 -8.06 30.62
C GLN A 122 14.71 -7.46 30.36
N LEU A 123 14.64 -6.31 29.68
CA LEU A 123 13.43 -5.51 29.45
C LEU A 123 12.70 -5.81 28.12
N ARG A 124 13.28 -6.66 27.25
CA ARG A 124 12.82 -6.88 25.86
C ARG A 124 11.60 -7.77 25.67
N LYS A 125 10.88 -8.15 26.73
CA LYS A 125 9.55 -8.80 26.60
C LYS A 125 8.44 -7.81 26.97
N SER A 126 8.31 -6.72 26.20
CA SER A 126 7.07 -5.93 26.20
C SER A 126 5.96 -6.77 25.57
N CYS A 127 4.80 -6.78 26.19
CA CYS A 127 3.66 -7.55 25.74
C CYS A 127 2.52 -6.54 25.63
N SER A 128 2.34 -6.01 24.41
CA SER A 128 1.40 -4.95 24.05
C SER A 128 0.00 -5.25 24.59
N PRO A 129 -0.68 -4.29 25.25
CA PRO A 129 -2.06 -4.47 25.71
C PRO A 129 -3.02 -4.87 24.59
N LEU A 130 -2.89 -4.30 23.39
CA LEU A 130 -3.70 -4.67 22.23
C LEU A 130 -3.38 -6.07 21.71
N ILE A 131 -2.11 -6.47 21.65
CA ILE A 131 -1.74 -7.84 21.26
C ILE A 131 -2.26 -8.85 22.30
N LYS A 132 -2.17 -8.53 23.59
CA LYS A 132 -2.78 -9.33 24.65
C LYS A 132 -4.28 -9.44 24.45
N LEU A 133 -4.96 -8.31 24.24
CA LEU A 133 -6.41 -8.27 24.02
C LEU A 133 -6.83 -9.14 22.85
N LYS A 134 -6.14 -9.01 21.71
CA LYS A 134 -6.32 -9.87 20.54
C LYS A 134 -6.18 -11.36 20.85
N ASN A 135 -5.18 -11.72 21.67
CA ASN A 135 -4.95 -13.11 22.05
C ASN A 135 -5.89 -13.64 23.16
N SER A 136 -6.47 -12.75 23.98
CA SER A 136 -7.28 -13.14 25.14
C SER A 136 -8.79 -13.04 24.91
N SER A 137 -9.25 -12.12 24.07
CA SER A 137 -10.67 -11.90 23.79
C SER A 137 -10.87 -11.27 22.40
N GLU A 138 -11.08 -12.11 21.40
CA GLU A 138 -11.24 -11.71 20.00
C GLU A 138 -12.41 -10.75 19.79
N ASN A 139 -13.57 -11.00 20.41
CA ASN A 139 -14.76 -10.13 20.32
C ASN A 139 -14.51 -8.71 20.85
N VAL A 140 -13.76 -8.58 21.96
CA VAL A 140 -13.46 -7.27 22.56
C VAL A 140 -12.44 -6.53 21.70
N PHE A 141 -11.48 -7.26 21.12
CA PHE A 141 -10.55 -6.69 20.16
C PHE A 141 -11.27 -6.20 18.88
N GLU A 142 -12.16 -7.01 18.30
CA GLU A 142 -13.00 -6.61 17.16
C GLU A 142 -13.84 -5.37 17.49
N THR A 143 -14.45 -5.31 18.68
CA THR A 143 -15.18 -4.11 19.13
C THR A 143 -14.27 -2.89 19.20
N PHE A 144 -13.05 -3.03 19.73
CA PHE A 144 -12.07 -1.95 19.78
C PHE A 144 -11.71 -1.44 18.37
N ILE A 145 -11.41 -2.33 17.44
CA ILE A 145 -11.10 -1.97 16.04
C ILE A 145 -12.29 -1.21 15.43
N ASN A 146 -13.51 -1.76 15.58
CA ASN A 146 -14.69 -1.21 14.93
C ASN A 146 -15.20 0.10 15.55
N ARG A 147 -14.95 0.34 16.84
CA ARG A 147 -15.45 1.51 17.57
C ARG A 147 -14.39 2.61 17.73
N ILE A 148 -13.18 2.25 18.13
CA ILE A 148 -12.12 3.21 18.46
C ILE A 148 -11.28 3.53 17.24
N GLN A 149 -10.81 2.52 16.50
CA GLN A 149 -9.89 2.78 15.39
C GLN A 149 -10.56 3.56 14.25
N PHE A 150 -11.80 3.21 13.88
CA PHE A 150 -12.56 4.00 12.90
C PHE A 150 -12.80 5.44 13.36
N LYS A 151 -13.01 5.64 14.66
CA LYS A 151 -13.16 6.98 15.22
C LYS A 151 -11.86 7.80 15.11
N VAL A 152 -10.70 7.17 15.30
CA VAL A 152 -9.40 7.83 15.06
C VAL A 152 -9.15 8.08 13.57
N LEU A 153 -9.65 7.24 12.65
CA LEU A 153 -9.57 7.54 11.20
C LEU A 153 -10.31 8.83 10.85
N ASP A 154 -11.37 9.14 11.58
CA ASP A 154 -12.18 10.36 11.44
C ASP A 154 -11.69 11.52 12.32
N HIS A 155 -10.49 11.42 12.90
CA HIS A 155 -10.00 12.43 13.83
C HIS A 155 -10.01 13.84 13.19
N PRO A 156 -10.65 14.84 13.82
CA PRO A 156 -11.03 16.09 13.17
C PRO A 156 -9.85 16.99 12.78
N THR A 157 -8.76 16.94 13.55
CA THR A 157 -7.65 17.91 13.44
C THR A 157 -6.27 17.29 13.19
N SER A 158 -5.95 16.13 13.77
CA SER A 158 -4.62 15.51 13.64
C SER A 158 -4.53 14.59 12.42
N LEU A 159 -3.65 14.93 11.47
CA LEU A 159 -3.30 14.06 10.36
C LEU A 159 -2.48 12.85 10.84
N GLU A 160 -1.58 13.07 11.81
CA GLU A 160 -0.72 12.03 12.37
C GLU A 160 -1.53 10.93 13.08
N ALA A 161 -2.57 11.31 13.81
CA ALA A 161 -3.49 10.38 14.45
C ALA A 161 -4.18 9.47 13.41
N ARG A 162 -4.72 10.07 12.34
CA ARG A 162 -5.37 9.33 11.26
C ARG A 162 -4.38 8.42 10.52
N LEU A 163 -3.17 8.91 10.23
CA LEU A 163 -2.11 8.12 9.60
C LEU A 163 -1.70 6.92 10.47
N LEU A 164 -1.58 7.14 11.78
CA LEU A 164 -1.32 6.07 12.74
C LEU A 164 -2.45 5.03 12.71
N ALA A 165 -3.71 5.46 12.72
CA ALA A 165 -4.84 4.56 12.65
C ALA A 165 -4.83 3.73 11.35
N TRP A 166 -4.59 4.35 10.18
CA TRP A 166 -4.45 3.62 8.90
C TRP A 166 -3.34 2.56 8.93
N SER A 167 -2.18 2.92 9.48
CA SER A 167 -1.02 2.02 9.54
C SER A 167 -1.25 0.77 10.41
N ASN A 168 -2.19 0.85 11.36
CA ASN A 168 -2.47 -0.16 12.37
C ASN A 168 -3.80 -0.92 12.12
N ILE A 169 -4.41 -0.80 10.93
CA ILE A 169 -5.67 -1.51 10.62
C ILE A 169 -5.43 -3.02 10.60
N ASP A 170 -6.13 -3.74 11.47
CA ASP A 170 -6.22 -5.20 11.43
C ASP A 170 -7.47 -5.59 10.64
N TYR A 171 -7.29 -5.83 9.34
CA TYR A 171 -8.41 -6.06 8.42
C TYR A 171 -9.20 -7.34 8.72
N LYS A 172 -8.62 -8.28 9.49
CA LYS A 172 -9.30 -9.53 9.87
C LYS A 172 -10.37 -9.33 10.94
N HIS A 173 -10.28 -8.23 11.68
CA HIS A 173 -11.16 -7.91 12.81
C HIS A 173 -11.90 -6.59 12.59
N CYS A 174 -11.90 -6.08 11.36
CA CYS A 174 -12.61 -4.87 11.00
C CYS A 174 -13.90 -5.21 10.22
N ASP A 175 -14.90 -4.36 10.39
CA ASP A 175 -16.07 -4.31 9.53
C ASP A 175 -15.60 -3.88 8.14
N MET A 176 -15.48 -4.87 7.25
CA MET A 176 -14.99 -4.68 5.89
C MET A 176 -15.84 -3.72 5.08
N LYS A 177 -17.15 -3.62 5.36
CA LYS A 177 -18.03 -2.68 4.68
C LYS A 177 -17.69 -1.26 5.09
N LYS A 178 -17.56 -0.99 6.38
CA LYS A 178 -17.15 0.33 6.88
C LYS A 178 -15.75 0.71 6.41
N LEU A 179 -14.82 -0.24 6.40
CA LEU A 179 -13.47 0.01 5.92
C LEU A 179 -13.46 0.42 4.45
N TYR A 180 -14.23 -0.28 3.62
CA TYR A 180 -14.36 0.08 2.21
C TYR A 180 -14.95 1.47 2.01
N GLU A 181 -16.05 1.80 2.71
CA GLU A 181 -16.67 3.13 2.67
C GLU A 181 -15.65 4.22 3.05
N LYS A 182 -14.85 3.99 4.10
CA LYS A 182 -13.78 4.91 4.51
C LYS A 182 -12.68 5.08 3.47
N VAL A 183 -12.24 4.01 2.84
CA VAL A 183 -11.21 4.11 1.79
C VAL A 183 -11.77 4.85 0.58
N GLN A 184 -13.02 4.61 0.19
CA GLN A 184 -13.67 5.36 -0.88
C GLN A 184 -13.76 6.85 -0.57
N GLU A 185 -14.13 7.21 0.67
CA GLU A 185 -14.19 8.60 1.14
C GLU A 185 -12.82 9.28 1.05
N GLU A 186 -11.78 8.65 1.62
CA GLU A 186 -10.40 9.18 1.61
C GLU A 186 -9.83 9.28 0.19
N CYS A 187 -10.04 8.26 -0.65
CA CYS A 187 -9.57 8.27 -2.04
C CYS A 187 -10.24 9.34 -2.89
N ALA A 188 -11.49 9.69 -2.55
CA ALA A 188 -12.24 10.75 -3.18
C ALA A 188 -12.03 12.12 -2.51
N HIS A 189 -11.30 12.19 -1.39
CA HIS A 189 -11.02 13.46 -0.70
C HIS A 189 -9.82 14.16 -1.32
N PHE A 190 -9.87 15.48 -1.41
CA PHE A 190 -8.79 16.28 -1.97
C PHE A 190 -8.41 17.41 -1.02
N ASN A 191 -7.09 17.53 -0.77
CA ASN A 191 -6.51 18.59 0.04
C ASN A 191 -5.27 19.15 -0.67
N LYS A 192 -5.33 20.45 -1.00
CA LYS A 192 -4.29 21.19 -1.71
C LYS A 192 -2.96 21.28 -0.94
N GLU A 193 -3.00 21.14 0.38
CA GLU A 193 -1.81 21.17 1.23
C GLU A 193 -1.02 19.86 1.20
N GLY A 194 -1.48 18.85 0.43
CA GLY A 194 -0.85 17.53 0.39
C GLY A 194 -1.10 16.69 1.64
N ASN A 195 -1.90 17.20 2.58
CA ASN A 195 -2.34 16.51 3.80
C ASN A 195 -3.46 15.50 3.48
N THR A 196 -3.17 14.54 2.59
CA THR A 196 -4.12 13.50 2.18
C THR A 196 -3.62 12.12 2.56
N LEU A 197 -4.52 11.26 3.05
CA LEU A 197 -4.21 9.88 3.46
C LEU A 197 -4.63 8.85 2.41
N TRP A 198 -4.99 9.33 1.21
CA TRP A 198 -5.58 8.49 0.18
C TRP A 198 -4.62 7.39 -0.29
N GLU A 199 -3.30 7.66 -0.37
CA GLU A 199 -2.31 6.65 -0.76
C GLU A 199 -2.28 5.51 0.25
N GLN A 200 -2.22 5.84 1.56
CA GLN A 200 -2.21 4.86 2.63
C GLN A 200 -3.51 4.06 2.69
N ALA A 201 -4.65 4.72 2.49
CA ALA A 201 -5.96 4.07 2.44
C ALA A 201 -6.06 3.12 1.23
N PHE A 202 -5.60 3.55 0.05
CA PHE A 202 -5.62 2.75 -1.16
C PHE A 202 -4.67 1.56 -1.07
N GLU A 203 -3.42 1.77 -0.63
CA GLU A 203 -2.44 0.69 -0.39
C GLU A 203 -3.00 -0.37 0.56
N LYS A 204 -3.72 0.05 1.62
CA LYS A 204 -4.36 -0.88 2.53
C LYS A 204 -5.38 -1.77 1.83
N MET A 205 -6.22 -1.21 0.94
CA MET A 205 -7.16 -2.00 0.16
C MET A 205 -6.49 -2.96 -0.80
N ILE A 206 -5.36 -2.58 -1.39
CA ILE A 206 -4.59 -3.48 -2.24
C ILE A 206 -4.02 -4.64 -1.44
N LEU A 207 -3.53 -4.40 -0.22
CA LEU A 207 -3.06 -5.46 0.67
C LEU A 207 -4.19 -6.40 1.08
N ILE A 208 -5.38 -5.87 1.38
CA ILE A 208 -6.55 -6.69 1.69
C ILE A 208 -6.97 -7.51 0.48
N TYR A 209 -7.09 -6.89 -0.69
CA TYR A 209 -7.39 -7.58 -1.93
C TYR A 209 -6.36 -8.67 -2.22
N LYS A 210 -5.08 -8.46 -1.90
CA LYS A 210 -4.05 -9.49 -2.04
C LYS A 210 -4.29 -10.70 -1.12
N GLU A 211 -4.58 -10.45 0.15
CA GLU A 211 -4.60 -11.47 1.20
C GLU A 211 -5.94 -12.21 1.29
N GLU A 212 -7.05 -11.53 1.05
CA GLU A 212 -8.39 -12.08 1.16
C GLU A 212 -8.87 -12.67 -0.17
N LYS A 213 -9.41 -13.90 -0.12
CA LYS A 213 -9.94 -14.59 -1.31
C LYS A 213 -11.32 -14.07 -1.73
N THR A 214 -12.06 -13.49 -0.79
CA THR A 214 -13.44 -13.03 -0.98
C THR A 214 -13.53 -11.56 -1.39
N CYS A 215 -12.42 -10.82 -1.36
CA CYS A 215 -12.38 -9.42 -1.77
C CYS A 215 -12.46 -9.33 -3.30
N SER A 216 -13.50 -8.66 -3.82
CA SER A 216 -13.67 -8.46 -5.26
C SER A 216 -12.80 -7.32 -5.76
N PHE A 217 -12.22 -7.47 -6.96
CA PHE A 217 -11.52 -6.38 -7.66
C PHE A 217 -12.45 -5.22 -8.05
N ASP A 218 -13.77 -5.45 -8.10
CA ASP A 218 -14.76 -4.39 -8.35
C ASP A 218 -14.65 -3.24 -7.33
N ILE A 219 -14.24 -3.54 -6.10
CA ILE A 219 -13.95 -2.55 -5.05
C ILE A 219 -12.88 -1.55 -5.52
N ILE A 220 -11.80 -2.04 -6.13
CA ILE A 220 -10.71 -1.19 -6.63
C ILE A 220 -11.23 -0.33 -7.79
N ILE A 221 -12.01 -0.93 -8.70
CA ILE A 221 -12.64 -0.22 -9.81
C ILE A 221 -13.58 0.88 -9.32
N ASP A 222 -14.38 0.60 -8.30
CA ASP A 222 -15.33 1.55 -7.74
C ASP A 222 -14.63 2.70 -7.03
N ILE A 223 -13.53 2.46 -6.30
CA ILE A 223 -12.68 3.52 -5.72
C ILE A 223 -12.16 4.44 -6.84
N ILE A 224 -11.68 3.86 -7.94
CA ILE A 224 -11.18 4.60 -9.10
C ILE A 224 -12.30 5.42 -9.75
N LYS A 225 -13.45 4.80 -10.03
CA LYS A 225 -14.63 5.50 -10.57
C LYS A 225 -15.07 6.64 -9.67
N LYS A 226 -15.08 6.44 -8.35
CA LYS A 226 -15.44 7.47 -7.38
C LYS A 226 -14.47 8.64 -7.43
N THR A 227 -13.16 8.35 -7.47
CA THR A 227 -12.10 9.35 -7.62
C THR A 227 -12.30 10.17 -8.91
N MET A 228 -12.56 9.50 -10.04
CA MET A 228 -12.84 10.14 -11.32
C MET A 228 -14.13 10.96 -11.31
N SER A 229 -15.18 10.50 -10.62
CA SER A 229 -16.47 11.21 -10.55
C SER A 229 -16.38 12.56 -9.83
N ARG A 230 -15.37 12.73 -8.97
CA ARG A 230 -15.09 13.99 -8.28
C ARG A 230 -14.11 14.89 -9.02
N ARG A 231 -13.77 14.57 -10.27
CA ARG A 231 -12.87 15.38 -11.10
C ARG A 231 -13.20 16.85 -11.08
N GLU A 232 -14.44 17.22 -11.39
CA GLU A 232 -14.83 18.63 -11.46
C GLU A 232 -14.61 19.34 -10.12
N GLU A 233 -15.03 18.73 -9.01
CA GLU A 233 -14.82 19.26 -7.65
C GLU A 233 -13.33 19.43 -7.31
N ILE A 234 -12.52 18.42 -7.61
CA ILE A 234 -11.10 18.38 -7.26
C ILE A 234 -10.28 19.33 -8.16
N ASP A 235 -10.52 19.29 -9.47
CA ASP A 235 -9.83 20.12 -10.46
C ASP A 235 -10.21 21.61 -10.34
N LEU A 236 -11.44 21.94 -9.90
CA LEU A 236 -11.88 23.32 -9.64
C LEU A 236 -11.28 23.90 -8.36
N ASN A 237 -11.15 23.09 -7.30
CA ASN A 237 -10.59 23.53 -6.01
C ASN A 237 -9.10 23.88 -6.10
N GLU A 238 -8.35 23.30 -7.06
CA GLU A 238 -6.94 23.63 -7.28
C GLU A 238 -6.71 24.86 -8.14
N ASN A 239 -7.46 24.99 -9.24
CA ASN A 239 -7.24 26.01 -10.27
C ASN A 239 -7.78 27.40 -9.93
N GLY A 240 -8.41 27.57 -8.77
CA GLY A 240 -8.80 28.87 -8.20
C GLY A 240 -9.56 29.76 -9.17
N ASN A 241 -10.89 29.67 -9.21
CA ASN A 241 -11.79 30.57 -9.94
C ASN A 241 -11.20 31.15 -11.26
N GLY A 242 -11.09 30.30 -12.28
CA GLY A 242 -11.26 30.76 -13.66
C GLY A 242 -10.01 31.15 -14.46
N ASN A 243 -8.79 30.85 -14.02
CA ASN A 243 -7.62 30.98 -14.89
C ASN A 243 -7.13 29.60 -15.34
N GLY A 244 -7.77 29.13 -16.42
CA GLY A 244 -7.43 27.89 -17.10
C GLY A 244 -6.00 27.88 -17.61
N ASN A 245 -5.28 26.83 -17.27
CA ASN A 245 -4.32 26.24 -18.19
C ASN A 245 -4.97 24.96 -18.74
N ASP A 246 -5.18 24.93 -20.05
CA ASP A 246 -5.79 23.83 -20.81
C ASP A 246 -4.94 22.54 -20.85
N ASN A 247 -3.94 22.41 -19.98
CA ASN A 247 -3.16 21.18 -19.85
C ASN A 247 -3.93 20.18 -18.97
N LYS A 248 -4.67 19.28 -19.62
CA LYS A 248 -5.38 18.17 -18.96
C LYS A 248 -4.48 17.25 -18.12
N HIS A 249 -3.16 17.37 -18.23
CA HIS A 249 -2.17 16.59 -17.49
C HIS A 249 -1.68 17.23 -16.19
N ASP A 250 -1.97 18.52 -15.95
CA ASP A 250 -1.71 19.20 -14.66
C ASP A 250 -2.92 19.08 -13.70
N LEU A 251 -3.77 18.07 -13.91
CA LEU A 251 -4.99 17.89 -13.14
C LEU A 251 -4.77 16.93 -11.96
N PRO A 252 -5.19 17.29 -10.74
CA PRO A 252 -4.93 16.51 -9.53
C PRO A 252 -5.52 15.10 -9.60
N VAL A 253 -6.69 14.92 -10.23
CA VAL A 253 -7.26 13.58 -10.43
C VAL A 253 -6.43 12.75 -11.40
N TYR A 254 -5.90 13.35 -12.47
CA TYR A 254 -5.03 12.63 -13.42
C TYR A 254 -3.80 12.06 -12.72
N HIS A 255 -3.08 12.88 -11.95
CA HIS A 255 -1.91 12.44 -11.19
C HIS A 255 -2.27 11.39 -10.14
N ARG A 256 -3.43 11.51 -9.50
CA ARG A 256 -3.91 10.49 -8.56
C ARG A 256 -4.17 9.15 -9.23
N ILE A 257 -4.82 9.13 -10.40
CA ILE A 257 -5.03 7.90 -11.16
C ILE A 257 -3.69 7.31 -11.62
N GLN A 258 -2.76 8.13 -12.11
CA GLN A 258 -1.41 7.68 -12.49
C GLN A 258 -0.67 7.05 -11.28
N ARG A 259 -0.82 7.64 -10.11
CA ARG A 259 -0.24 7.15 -8.87
C ARG A 259 -0.90 5.87 -8.37
N ILE A 260 -2.22 5.75 -8.48
CA ILE A 260 -2.96 4.49 -8.28
C ILE A 260 -2.40 3.38 -9.18
N LEU A 261 -2.20 3.64 -10.48
CA LEU A 261 -1.59 2.69 -11.40
C LEU A 261 -0.17 2.30 -10.96
N THR A 262 0.61 3.25 -10.45
CA THR A 262 1.96 2.99 -9.92
C THR A 262 1.92 2.07 -8.70
N ILE A 263 0.98 2.29 -7.77
CA ILE A 263 0.77 1.43 -6.60
C ILE A 263 0.39 0.01 -7.07
N LEU A 264 -0.58 -0.09 -7.99
CA LEU A 264 -1.00 -1.38 -8.56
C LEU A 264 0.16 -2.12 -9.22
N ASP A 265 0.98 -1.44 -10.02
CA ASP A 265 2.17 -2.00 -10.68
C ASP A 265 3.16 -2.60 -9.66
N SER A 266 3.33 -1.96 -8.50
CA SER A 266 4.22 -2.45 -7.44
C SER A 266 3.73 -3.76 -6.80
N HIS A 267 2.41 -3.97 -6.74
CA HIS A 267 1.80 -5.13 -6.09
C HIS A 267 1.47 -6.28 -7.06
N VAL A 268 1.31 -6.00 -8.36
CA VAL A 268 0.76 -6.92 -9.35
C VAL A 268 1.53 -8.25 -9.45
N LYS A 269 2.85 -8.22 -9.24
CA LYS A 269 3.70 -9.42 -9.26
C LYS A 269 3.33 -10.42 -8.17
N THR A 270 2.77 -9.94 -7.06
CA THR A 270 2.44 -10.75 -5.88
C THR A 270 1.02 -11.30 -5.89
N PHE A 271 0.21 -10.96 -6.89
CA PHE A 271 -1.14 -11.50 -7.03
C PHE A 271 -1.13 -12.91 -7.61
N ASP A 272 -2.13 -13.69 -7.21
CA ASP A 272 -2.40 -14.98 -7.83
C ASP A 272 -2.95 -14.80 -9.27
N LYS A 273 -3.04 -15.92 -9.98
CA LYS A 273 -3.46 -15.94 -11.38
C LYS A 273 -4.89 -15.41 -11.59
N MET A 274 -5.83 -15.72 -10.69
CA MET A 274 -7.21 -15.25 -10.84
C MET A 274 -7.29 -13.73 -10.69
N LYS A 275 -6.63 -13.19 -9.67
CA LYS A 275 -6.57 -11.75 -9.39
C LYS A 275 -5.91 -10.97 -10.53
N LYS A 276 -4.91 -11.55 -11.18
CA LYS A 276 -4.28 -10.96 -12.38
C LYS A 276 -5.24 -10.87 -13.57
N VAL A 277 -6.12 -11.86 -13.77
CA VAL A 277 -7.08 -11.79 -14.88
C VAL A 277 -8.06 -10.61 -14.68
N GLU A 278 -8.47 -10.36 -13.43
CA GLU A 278 -9.40 -9.29 -13.08
C GLU A 278 -8.87 -7.89 -13.46
N PHE A 279 -7.55 -7.68 -13.54
CA PHE A 279 -6.96 -6.42 -13.98
C PHE A 279 -7.44 -5.95 -15.36
N HIS A 280 -7.75 -6.87 -16.27
CA HIS A 280 -8.20 -6.48 -17.61
C HIS A 280 -9.46 -5.61 -17.56
N SER A 281 -10.31 -5.81 -16.55
CA SER A 281 -11.55 -5.05 -16.35
C SER A 281 -11.35 -3.58 -15.96
N ILE A 282 -10.16 -3.19 -15.48
CA ILE A 282 -9.84 -1.79 -15.16
C ILE A 282 -9.62 -0.95 -16.42
N THR A 283 -9.17 -1.59 -17.50
CA THR A 283 -8.75 -0.96 -18.76
C THR A 283 -9.82 -0.03 -19.34
N PRO A 284 -11.07 -0.49 -19.58
CA PRO A 284 -12.10 0.39 -20.14
C PRO A 284 -12.40 1.60 -19.26
N VAL A 285 -12.32 1.45 -17.93
CA VAL A 285 -12.61 2.54 -16.97
C VAL A 285 -11.56 3.63 -17.05
N ILE A 286 -10.28 3.26 -16.98
CA ILE A 286 -9.16 4.22 -17.05
C ILE A 286 -9.10 4.91 -18.42
N LEU A 287 -9.28 4.16 -19.50
CA LEU A 287 -9.17 4.71 -20.85
C LEU A 287 -10.37 5.55 -21.27
N GLN A 288 -11.53 5.32 -20.65
CA GLN A 288 -12.68 6.24 -20.76
C GLN A 288 -12.38 7.59 -20.10
N PHE A 289 -11.61 7.60 -19.00
CA PHE A 289 -11.20 8.83 -18.32
C PHE A 289 -10.14 9.60 -19.11
N ASP A 290 -8.99 8.96 -19.39
CA ASP A 290 -7.93 9.57 -20.19
C ASP A 290 -7.11 8.53 -20.95
N LYS A 291 -6.98 8.71 -22.26
CA LYS A 291 -6.29 7.79 -23.16
C LYS A 291 -4.77 7.78 -22.97
N THR A 292 -4.18 8.85 -22.43
CA THR A 292 -2.72 8.94 -22.23
C THR A 292 -2.22 7.98 -21.16
N LEU A 293 -3.09 7.54 -20.24
CA LEU A 293 -2.80 6.52 -19.22
C LEU A 293 -2.67 5.10 -19.79
N ALA A 294 -2.95 4.90 -21.08
CA ALA A 294 -2.82 3.60 -21.73
C ALA A 294 -1.39 3.04 -21.67
N TYR A 295 -0.36 3.88 -21.60
CA TYR A 295 1.02 3.42 -21.41
C TYR A 295 1.21 2.75 -20.04
N ASP A 296 0.85 3.44 -18.95
CA ASP A 296 0.99 2.90 -17.59
C ASP A 296 0.16 1.63 -17.42
N LEU A 297 -1.06 1.59 -17.97
CA LEU A 297 -1.88 0.39 -18.01
C LEU A 297 -1.21 -0.76 -18.75
N ALA A 298 -0.72 -0.53 -19.97
CA ALA A 298 -0.10 -1.59 -20.76
C ALA A 298 1.14 -2.15 -20.07
N ARG A 299 1.94 -1.30 -19.39
CA ARG A 299 3.08 -1.74 -18.59
C ARG A 299 2.67 -2.75 -17.52
N ILE A 300 1.55 -2.51 -16.83
CA ILE A 300 1.01 -3.41 -15.81
C ILE A 300 0.46 -4.70 -16.47
N LEU A 301 -0.32 -4.57 -17.54
CA LEU A 301 -0.93 -5.71 -18.21
C LEU A 301 0.12 -6.66 -18.82
N ILE A 302 1.21 -6.14 -19.37
CA ILE A 302 2.35 -6.94 -19.86
C ILE A 302 2.96 -7.79 -18.74
N ARG A 303 2.99 -7.27 -17.52
CA ARG A 303 3.55 -7.97 -16.34
C ARG A 303 2.71 -9.13 -15.83
N ILE A 304 1.49 -9.24 -16.33
CA ILE A 304 0.55 -10.29 -15.96
C ILE A 304 0.09 -11.12 -17.15
N ALA A 305 0.55 -10.79 -18.36
CA ALA A 305 0.26 -11.57 -19.55
C ALA A 305 0.77 -13.01 -19.39
N GLU A 306 -0.12 -13.97 -19.60
CA GLU A 306 0.14 -15.41 -19.54
C GLU A 306 0.01 -16.10 -20.91
N SER A 307 -0.55 -15.40 -21.90
CA SER A 307 -0.77 -15.94 -23.23
C SER A 307 -0.34 -14.99 -24.35
N LYS A 308 -0.23 -15.55 -25.55
CA LYS A 308 -0.04 -14.78 -26.78
C LYS A 308 -1.21 -13.82 -27.03
N ASP A 309 -2.43 -14.28 -26.74
CA ASP A 309 -3.65 -13.52 -26.99
C ASP A 309 -3.75 -12.33 -26.01
N ASP A 310 -3.31 -12.49 -24.76
CA ASP A 310 -3.22 -11.39 -23.79
C ASP A 310 -2.31 -10.26 -24.31
N LEU A 311 -1.13 -10.61 -24.83
CA LEU A 311 -0.22 -9.64 -25.43
C LEU A 311 -0.84 -8.96 -26.64
N GLU A 312 -1.58 -9.70 -27.47
CA GLU A 312 -2.27 -9.11 -28.62
C GLU A 312 -3.32 -8.10 -28.19
N ASP A 313 -4.15 -8.45 -27.22
CA ASP A 313 -5.23 -7.63 -26.70
C ASP A 313 -4.69 -6.33 -26.07
N ILE A 314 -3.59 -6.41 -25.31
CA ILE A 314 -2.90 -5.24 -24.77
C ILE A 314 -2.46 -4.30 -25.89
N LEU A 315 -1.83 -4.85 -26.92
CA LEU A 315 -1.32 -4.08 -28.06
C LEU A 315 -2.47 -3.48 -28.90
N ILE A 316 -3.58 -4.21 -29.09
CA ILE A 316 -4.79 -3.70 -29.74
C ILE A 316 -5.38 -2.53 -28.93
N ASN A 317 -5.44 -2.66 -27.61
CA ASN A 317 -5.96 -1.60 -26.75
C ASN A 317 -5.09 -0.35 -26.78
N LEU A 318 -3.76 -0.50 -26.78
CA LEU A 318 -2.83 0.61 -26.99
C LEU A 318 -3.06 1.29 -28.35
N GLU A 319 -3.13 0.51 -29.43
CA GLU A 319 -3.29 1.02 -30.80
C GLU A 319 -4.58 1.81 -30.98
N ARG A 320 -5.68 1.35 -30.36
CA ARG A 320 -6.98 2.03 -30.39
C ARG A 320 -7.00 3.37 -29.64
N ASN A 321 -6.10 3.56 -28.68
CA ASN A 321 -6.13 4.71 -27.78
C ASN A 321 -5.01 5.72 -28.02
N PHE A 322 -3.93 5.36 -28.72
CA PHE A 322 -2.85 6.27 -29.09
C PHE A 322 -2.90 6.69 -30.56
N PRO A 323 -2.58 7.96 -30.89
CA PRO A 323 -2.20 8.33 -32.25
C PRO A 323 -1.04 7.47 -32.75
N LYS A 324 -1.03 7.11 -34.03
CA LYS A 324 -0.05 6.17 -34.62
C LYS A 324 1.40 6.50 -34.24
N ASN A 325 1.82 7.76 -34.34
CA ASN A 325 3.19 8.16 -34.01
C ASN A 325 3.54 7.98 -32.52
N CYS A 326 2.57 8.17 -31.62
CA CYS A 326 2.76 7.94 -30.18
C CYS A 326 2.79 6.44 -29.87
N PHE A 327 1.91 5.67 -30.50
CA PHE A 327 1.86 4.21 -30.36
C PHE A 327 3.20 3.56 -30.69
N GLU A 328 3.84 3.95 -31.79
CA GLU A 328 5.13 3.37 -32.19
C GLU A 328 6.25 3.63 -31.17
N ASN A 329 6.34 4.84 -30.61
CA ASN A 329 7.32 5.18 -29.56
C ASN A 329 7.04 4.44 -28.25
N THR A 330 5.76 4.40 -27.84
CA THR A 330 5.28 3.64 -26.68
C THR A 330 5.64 2.16 -26.80
N LEU A 331 5.49 1.57 -27.99
CA LEU A 331 5.85 0.17 -28.23
C LEU A 331 7.36 -0.09 -28.08
N ILE A 332 8.21 0.84 -28.49
CA ILE A 332 9.67 0.71 -28.33
C ILE A 332 10.04 0.72 -26.85
N GLU A 333 9.41 1.58 -26.05
CA GLU A 333 9.65 1.58 -24.61
C GLU A 333 9.15 0.29 -23.93
N LEU A 334 7.94 -0.15 -24.32
CA LEU A 334 7.36 -1.38 -23.79
C LEU A 334 8.07 -2.64 -24.28
N SER A 335 8.79 -2.62 -25.42
CA SER A 335 9.58 -3.78 -25.88
C SER A 335 10.56 -4.20 -24.80
N SER A 336 11.22 -3.24 -24.13
CA SER A 336 12.16 -3.52 -23.04
C SER A 336 11.49 -4.23 -21.85
N VAL A 337 10.24 -3.88 -21.54
CA VAL A 337 9.45 -4.48 -20.44
C VAL A 337 9.03 -5.89 -20.81
N ILE A 338 8.55 -6.10 -22.03
CA ILE A 338 8.11 -7.42 -22.49
C ILE A 338 9.29 -8.38 -22.61
N MET A 339 10.43 -7.86 -23.09
CA MET A 339 11.64 -8.65 -23.35
C MET A 339 12.49 -8.90 -22.11
N ASN A 340 12.21 -8.20 -21.02
CA ASN A 340 12.73 -8.53 -19.71
C ASN A 340 11.95 -9.76 -19.17
N TRP A 341 12.59 -10.93 -19.23
CA TRP A 341 12.25 -12.19 -18.57
C TRP A 341 11.73 -12.10 -17.12
N GLU A 342 12.09 -11.06 -16.34
CA GLU A 342 11.53 -10.84 -14.99
C GLU A 342 10.24 -10.01 -14.97
N SER A 343 9.85 -9.48 -16.13
CA SER A 343 8.77 -8.52 -16.32
C SER A 343 7.64 -9.03 -17.22
N CYS A 344 7.78 -10.14 -17.96
CA CYS A 344 6.66 -10.78 -18.67
C CYS A 344 6.65 -12.30 -18.43
N PRO A 345 5.69 -12.84 -17.64
CA PRO A 345 5.62 -14.27 -17.32
C PRO A 345 5.46 -15.17 -18.55
N PHE A 346 4.64 -14.77 -19.52
CA PHE A 346 4.47 -15.52 -20.77
C PHE A 346 5.79 -15.70 -21.53
N ILE A 347 6.49 -14.59 -21.84
CA ILE A 347 7.77 -14.64 -22.59
C ILE A 347 8.84 -15.45 -21.86
N LYS A 348 8.83 -15.42 -20.52
CA LYS A 348 9.76 -16.21 -19.69
C LYS A 348 9.58 -17.72 -19.88
N GLN A 349 8.35 -18.19 -20.10
CA GLN A 349 8.04 -19.61 -20.25
C GLN A 349 8.41 -20.15 -21.62
N LEU A 350 8.53 -19.28 -22.63
CA LEU A 350 8.85 -19.69 -23.99
C LEU A 350 10.32 -20.09 -24.13
N ASN A 351 10.55 -21.20 -24.79
CA ASN A 351 11.89 -21.58 -25.25
C ASN A 351 12.29 -20.78 -26.50
N ALA A 352 13.55 -20.92 -26.94
CA ALA A 352 14.10 -20.21 -28.09
C ALA A 352 13.25 -20.34 -29.37
N TYR A 353 12.78 -21.56 -29.64
CA TYR A 353 11.97 -21.88 -30.81
C TYR A 353 10.58 -21.25 -30.71
N GLU A 354 9.92 -21.34 -29.55
CA GLU A 354 8.61 -20.71 -29.32
C GLU A 354 8.69 -19.18 -29.39
N LYS A 355 9.78 -18.58 -28.89
CA LYS A 355 10.05 -17.14 -29.07
C LYS A 355 10.21 -16.78 -30.55
N LEU A 356 10.87 -17.62 -31.34
CA LEU A 356 11.00 -17.42 -32.78
C LEU A 356 9.63 -17.52 -33.48
N GLN A 357 8.80 -18.50 -33.12
CA GLN A 357 7.44 -18.62 -33.64
C GLN A 357 6.58 -17.40 -33.28
N LEU A 358 6.68 -16.90 -32.05
CA LEU A 358 6.01 -15.69 -31.62
C LEU A 358 6.45 -14.46 -32.45
N ALA A 359 7.76 -14.33 -32.68
CA ALA A 359 8.33 -13.30 -33.55
C ALA A 359 7.74 -13.35 -34.97
N GLN A 360 7.68 -14.55 -35.55
CA GLN A 360 7.10 -14.74 -36.88
C GLN A 360 5.63 -14.37 -36.93
N TRP A 361 4.87 -14.78 -35.92
CA TRP A 361 3.45 -14.50 -35.81
C TRP A 361 3.19 -12.99 -35.81
N PHE A 362 3.92 -12.23 -34.98
CA PHE A 362 3.79 -10.78 -34.93
C PHE A 362 4.15 -10.10 -36.27
N ILE A 363 5.18 -10.57 -36.97
CA ILE A 363 5.59 -9.99 -38.26
C ILE A 363 4.62 -10.36 -39.38
N LYS A 364 4.36 -11.65 -39.57
CA LYS A 364 3.66 -12.18 -40.75
C LYS A 364 2.14 -12.08 -40.63
N GLU A 365 1.60 -12.37 -39.46
CA GLU A 365 0.14 -12.44 -39.28
C GLU A 365 -0.44 -11.13 -38.74
N LYS A 366 0.31 -10.42 -37.89
CA LYS A 366 -0.19 -9.20 -37.22
C LYS A 366 0.41 -7.90 -37.77
N ASN A 367 1.39 -7.97 -38.66
CA ASN A 367 2.09 -6.80 -39.23
C ASN A 367 2.64 -5.83 -38.14
N ARG A 368 3.10 -6.39 -37.02
CA ARG A 368 3.63 -5.65 -35.85
C ARG A 368 5.13 -5.92 -35.71
N THR A 369 5.92 -5.24 -36.53
CA THR A 369 7.38 -5.43 -36.58
C THR A 369 8.13 -4.81 -35.39
N LEU A 370 7.52 -3.79 -34.74
CA LEU A 370 8.11 -3.02 -33.64
C LEU A 370 8.47 -3.84 -32.40
N PHE A 371 7.71 -4.88 -32.14
CA PHE A 371 7.83 -5.71 -30.95
C PHE A 371 8.92 -6.81 -31.06
N VAL A 372 9.35 -7.10 -32.29
CA VAL A 372 9.99 -8.39 -32.60
C VAL A 372 11.50 -8.30 -32.71
N PHE A 373 12.05 -7.10 -32.87
CA PHE A 373 13.49 -6.91 -33.06
C PHE A 373 14.31 -7.43 -31.88
N ASP A 374 13.95 -7.04 -30.65
CA ASP A 374 14.64 -7.49 -29.44
C ASP A 374 14.45 -9.00 -29.19
N LEU A 375 13.28 -9.56 -29.55
CA LEU A 375 12.99 -10.99 -29.46
C LEU A 375 13.89 -11.79 -30.40
N VAL A 376 14.03 -11.36 -31.65
CA VAL A 376 14.91 -11.99 -32.64
C VAL A 376 16.38 -11.84 -32.25
N LYS A 377 16.79 -10.69 -31.71
CA LYS A 377 18.16 -10.47 -31.21
C LYS A 377 18.54 -11.45 -30.10
N GLN A 378 17.65 -11.68 -29.12
CA GLN A 378 17.92 -12.60 -28.01
C GLN A 378 18.05 -14.05 -28.50
N VAL A 379 17.09 -14.49 -29.31
CA VAL A 379 17.00 -15.87 -29.81
C VAL A 379 18.18 -16.20 -30.74
N PHE A 380 18.73 -15.22 -31.46
CA PHE A 380 19.83 -15.41 -32.41
C PHE A 380 21.08 -16.08 -31.80
N TYR A 381 21.37 -15.84 -30.51
CA TYR A 381 22.57 -16.36 -29.84
C TYR A 381 22.37 -17.75 -29.20
N GLU A 382 21.15 -18.29 -29.20
CA GLU A 382 20.86 -19.59 -28.62
C GLU A 382 21.28 -20.74 -29.57
N SER A 383 21.82 -21.82 -29.01
CA SER A 383 22.48 -22.89 -29.79
C SER A 383 21.52 -23.74 -30.63
N ASN A 384 20.23 -23.76 -30.28
CA ASN A 384 19.23 -24.70 -30.82
C ASN A 384 18.23 -24.01 -31.76
N VAL A 385 18.61 -22.87 -32.35
CA VAL A 385 17.74 -22.00 -33.15
C VAL A 385 18.14 -22.05 -34.62
N ASP A 386 17.15 -22.04 -35.52
CA ASP A 386 17.38 -21.85 -36.95
C ASP A 386 17.86 -20.41 -37.24
N ARG A 387 19.16 -20.28 -37.45
CA ARG A 387 19.81 -19.00 -37.74
C ARG A 387 19.41 -18.43 -39.10
N GLU A 388 19.08 -19.25 -40.08
CA GLU A 388 18.60 -18.77 -41.38
C GLU A 388 17.21 -18.16 -41.25
N GLU A 389 16.37 -18.75 -40.41
CA GLU A 389 15.06 -18.21 -40.08
C GLU A 389 15.18 -16.85 -39.36
N CYS A 390 16.06 -16.71 -38.37
CA CYS A 390 16.34 -15.41 -37.75
C CYS A 390 16.90 -14.38 -38.74
N LYS A 391 17.80 -14.78 -39.66
CA LYS A 391 18.33 -13.91 -40.71
C LYS A 391 17.23 -13.41 -41.65
N ASN A 392 16.29 -14.29 -42.01
CA ASN A 392 15.16 -13.92 -42.86
C ASN A 392 14.25 -12.91 -42.15
N LEU A 393 14.00 -13.05 -40.85
CA LEU A 393 13.26 -12.06 -40.07
C LEU A 393 13.99 -10.72 -39.99
N LEU A 394 15.32 -10.71 -39.73
CA LEU A 394 16.11 -9.48 -39.74
C LEU A 394 16.10 -8.78 -41.11
N ARG A 395 16.14 -9.55 -42.21
CA ARG A 395 16.00 -9.00 -43.57
C ARG A 395 14.63 -8.35 -43.79
N GLN A 396 13.55 -8.98 -43.33
CA GLN A 396 12.21 -8.40 -43.39
C GLN A 396 12.12 -7.10 -42.55
N MET A 397 12.71 -7.07 -41.36
CA MET A 397 12.75 -5.84 -40.54
C MET A 397 13.53 -4.70 -41.19
N ARG A 398 14.61 -4.99 -41.93
CA ARG A 398 15.35 -3.98 -42.72
C ARG A 398 14.53 -3.41 -43.88
N GLN A 399 13.49 -4.12 -44.31
CA GLN A 399 12.54 -3.68 -45.32
C GLN A 399 11.27 -3.07 -44.70
N SER A 400 11.21 -2.95 -43.37
CA SER A 400 10.05 -2.36 -42.68
C SER A 400 9.84 -0.90 -43.08
N ASP A 401 8.58 -0.52 -43.26
CA ASP A 401 8.16 0.86 -43.46
C ASP A 401 8.39 1.72 -42.21
N ASN A 402 8.56 1.08 -41.04
CA ASN A 402 8.91 1.78 -39.82
C ASN A 402 10.41 2.13 -39.80
N LEU A 403 10.70 3.45 -39.84
CA LEU A 403 12.07 3.97 -39.90
C LEU A 403 12.93 3.52 -38.70
N CYS A 404 12.37 3.49 -37.49
CA CYS A 404 13.09 3.14 -36.27
C CYS A 404 13.56 1.69 -36.31
N ILE A 405 12.65 0.76 -36.63
CA ILE A 405 12.97 -0.68 -36.73
C ILE A 405 13.95 -0.94 -37.85
N ARG A 406 13.76 -0.28 -38.99
CA ARG A 406 14.70 -0.37 -40.10
C ARG A 406 16.10 0.08 -39.67
N GLN A 407 16.22 1.20 -38.97
CA GLN A 407 17.51 1.69 -38.45
C GLN A 407 18.12 0.74 -37.42
N GLN A 408 17.33 0.24 -36.47
CA GLN A 408 17.80 -0.75 -35.49
C GLN A 408 18.31 -2.03 -36.17
N ALA A 409 17.57 -2.57 -37.14
CA ALA A 409 17.93 -3.77 -37.88
C ALA A 409 19.12 -3.58 -38.85
N MET A 410 19.31 -2.37 -39.37
CA MET A 410 20.47 -2.02 -40.19
C MET A 410 21.73 -1.84 -39.33
N ASN A 411 21.60 -1.23 -38.16
CA ASN A 411 22.71 -1.01 -37.22
C ASN A 411 23.13 -2.29 -36.48
N TYR A 412 22.26 -3.29 -36.43
CA TYR A 412 22.58 -4.58 -35.83
C TYR A 412 23.51 -5.39 -36.73
N THR A 413 24.79 -5.36 -36.38
CA THR A 413 25.84 -6.21 -36.94
C THR A 413 26.05 -7.42 -36.04
N VAL A 414 25.72 -8.61 -36.56
CA VAL A 414 26.11 -9.87 -35.92
C VAL A 414 27.64 -10.02 -36.05
N PRO A 415 28.40 -10.22 -34.95
CA PRO A 415 29.84 -10.42 -35.04
C PRO A 415 30.16 -11.83 -35.58
N TRP A 416 30.84 -11.89 -36.73
CA TRP A 416 31.23 -13.14 -37.39
C TRP A 416 32.75 -13.32 -37.38
N SER A 417 33.23 -14.56 -37.22
CA SER A 417 34.56 -14.96 -37.68
C SER A 417 34.45 -15.52 -39.11
N GLU A 418 35.57 -15.47 -39.84
CA GLU A 418 35.66 -15.81 -41.27
C GLU A 418 35.26 -17.26 -41.61
N ASP A 419 35.18 -18.13 -40.61
CA ASP A 419 34.75 -19.53 -40.71
C ASP A 419 33.24 -19.73 -40.47
N GLY A 420 32.47 -18.64 -40.33
CA GLY A 420 31.04 -18.71 -40.04
C GLY A 420 30.72 -19.09 -38.60
N THR A 421 31.74 -19.21 -37.73
CA THR A 421 31.51 -19.34 -36.29
C THR A 421 31.26 -17.96 -35.65
N LEU A 422 30.56 -18.00 -34.52
CA LEU A 422 30.06 -16.81 -33.85
C LEU A 422 31.18 -16.28 -32.95
N ILE A 423 31.69 -15.08 -33.21
CA ILE A 423 32.64 -14.45 -32.29
C ILE A 423 31.84 -14.05 -31.05
N ARG A 424 31.96 -14.84 -29.98
CA ARG A 424 31.50 -14.43 -28.64
C ARG A 424 32.36 -13.25 -28.19
N LYS A 425 32.00 -12.04 -28.59
CA LYS A 425 32.53 -10.83 -27.95
C LYS A 425 31.56 -10.41 -26.85
N TYR A 426 32.06 -10.58 -25.63
CA TYR A 426 31.50 -10.25 -24.31
C TYR A 426 30.55 -11.29 -23.70
N GLY A 427 31.04 -11.90 -22.62
CA GLY A 427 30.22 -12.57 -21.64
C GLY A 427 29.41 -11.54 -20.84
N PHE A 428 28.15 -11.87 -20.62
CA PHE A 428 27.37 -11.46 -19.47
C PHE A 428 27.15 -12.71 -18.62
#